data_AF-A0A7X0B3X0-F1
#
_entry.id   AF-A0A7X0B3X0-F1
#
_cell.length_a   1.000
_cell.length_b   1.000
_cell.length_c   1.000
_cell.angle_alpha   90.00
_cell.angle_beta   90.00
_cell.angle_gamma   90.00
#
_symmetry.space_group_name_H-M   'P 1'
#
loop_
_entity.id
_entity.type
_entity.pdbx_description
1 polymer ?
#
loop_
_entity_poly.entity_id
_entity_poly.type
_entity_poly.pdbx_seq_one_letter_code
_entity_poly.pdbx_strand_id
1 'polypeptide(L)'
;MMRMPCLLVATLLSTVSSAGAQSCDYHEVDPGNGRIRLGWGKLDLGAGDAPRHPESWRGPIVLTQPGGGYCVTDLHASQIERPLYTDGQNLMLTTYSTVDGLRSVFILSAATCRVLWKSPAFSGHVVLTADTLRMGHTTWKLGPHCLPEGDVH
;
A
#
# COMPACT_ATOMS: atom_id res chain seq x y z
N MET A 1 -55.12 24.12 -47.07
CA MET A 1 -53.78 23.51 -47.20
C MET A 1 -52.94 24.01 -46.04
N MET A 2 -52.76 23.17 -45.01
CA MET A 2 -52.24 23.54 -43.70
C MET A 2 -50.80 23.00 -43.59
N ARG A 3 -49.81 23.89 -43.46
CA ARG A 3 -48.38 23.54 -43.35
C ARG A 3 -48.02 23.38 -41.88
N MET A 4 -47.57 22.18 -41.53
CA MET A 4 -47.22 21.73 -40.19
C MET A 4 -45.72 21.98 -39.94
N PRO A 5 -45.31 22.73 -38.88
CA PRO A 5 -43.91 22.93 -38.58
C PRO A 5 -43.33 21.73 -37.82
N CYS A 6 -42.22 21.22 -38.33
CA CYS A 6 -41.45 20.13 -37.76
C CYS A 6 -40.65 20.65 -36.56
N LEU A 7 -41.00 20.22 -35.33
CA LEU A 7 -40.21 20.51 -34.13
C LEU A 7 -38.96 19.62 -34.09
N LEU A 8 -37.79 20.23 -34.18
CA LEU A 8 -36.49 19.60 -33.90
C LEU A 8 -36.28 19.58 -32.37
N VAL A 9 -36.36 18.40 -31.77
CA VAL A 9 -36.01 18.15 -30.37
C VAL A 9 -34.52 17.85 -30.30
N ALA A 10 -33.74 18.75 -29.70
CA ALA A 10 -32.33 18.55 -29.40
C ALA A 10 -32.19 17.81 -28.05
N THR A 11 -31.83 16.53 -28.11
CA THR A 11 -31.54 15.71 -26.92
C THR A 11 -30.12 15.99 -26.41
N LEU A 12 -30.01 16.61 -25.24
CA LEU A 12 -28.76 16.68 -24.46
C LEU A 12 -28.39 15.27 -23.98
N LEU A 13 -27.28 14.70 -24.49
CA LEU A 13 -26.65 13.52 -23.90
C LEU A 13 -25.76 13.97 -22.73
N SER A 14 -26.25 13.79 -21.50
CA SER A 14 -25.44 13.89 -20.29
C SER A 14 -24.52 12.67 -20.21
N THR A 15 -23.23 12.84 -20.50
CA THR A 15 -22.20 11.82 -20.27
C THR A 15 -21.97 11.68 -18.76
N VAL A 16 -22.66 10.73 -18.14
CA VAL A 16 -22.40 10.34 -16.75
C VAL A 16 -21.07 9.60 -16.74
N SER A 17 -20.00 10.28 -16.32
CA SER A 17 -18.72 9.61 -16.08
C SER A 17 -18.86 8.79 -14.81
N SER A 18 -19.10 7.49 -14.94
CA SER A 18 -18.96 6.56 -13.83
C SER A 18 -17.47 6.49 -13.47
N ALA A 19 -17.08 7.21 -12.42
CA ALA A 19 -15.85 6.94 -11.71
C ALA A 19 -15.94 5.51 -11.16
N GLY A 20 -15.45 4.54 -11.93
CA GLY A 20 -15.37 3.16 -11.47
C GLY A 20 -14.56 3.11 -10.19
N ALA A 21 -15.09 2.45 -9.17
CA ALA A 21 -14.33 2.14 -7.97
C ALA A 21 -13.10 1.34 -8.40
N GLN A 22 -11.93 1.98 -8.38
CA GLN A 22 -10.68 1.32 -8.72
C GLN A 22 -10.28 0.45 -7.52
N SER A 23 -10.33 -0.87 -7.70
CA SER A 23 -9.87 -1.83 -6.70
C SER A 23 -8.34 -1.83 -6.64
N CYS A 24 -7.78 -1.82 -5.45
CA CYS A 24 -6.33 -1.87 -5.24
C CYS A 24 -5.80 -3.28 -5.41
N ASP A 25 -4.77 -3.41 -6.24
CA ASP A 25 -4.19 -4.71 -6.61
C ASP A 25 -2.94 -5.01 -5.77
N TYR A 26 -3.12 -5.00 -4.44
CA TYR A 26 -2.05 -5.40 -3.53
C TYR A 26 -1.90 -6.92 -3.51
N HIS A 27 -0.66 -7.37 -3.72
CA HIS A 27 -0.29 -8.78 -3.59
C HIS A 27 0.61 -8.97 -2.39
N GLU A 28 0.35 -10.02 -1.62
CA GLU A 28 1.26 -10.43 -0.55
C GLU A 28 2.58 -10.92 -1.16
N VAL A 29 3.70 -10.53 -0.55
CA VAL A 29 5.03 -10.97 -0.94
C VAL A 29 5.69 -11.68 0.23
N ASP A 30 6.32 -12.83 -0.06
CA ASP A 30 7.13 -13.53 0.92
C ASP A 30 8.52 -12.87 1.00
N PRO A 31 8.89 -12.24 2.14
CA PRO A 31 10.21 -11.68 2.33
C PRO A 31 11.36 -12.69 2.35
N GLY A 32 11.08 -13.98 2.54
CA GLY A 32 12.11 -15.01 2.60
C GLY A 32 13.19 -14.68 3.62
N ASN A 33 14.43 -14.45 3.17
CA ASN A 33 15.56 -14.04 4.01
C ASN A 33 15.75 -12.52 4.13
N GLY A 34 14.81 -11.73 3.65
CA GLY A 34 14.87 -10.27 3.60
C GLY A 34 15.20 -9.69 2.23
N ARG A 35 15.53 -10.52 1.23
CA ARG A 35 15.82 -10.07 -0.14
C ARG A 35 14.83 -10.64 -1.14
N ILE A 36 14.01 -9.77 -1.71
CA ILE A 36 12.93 -10.13 -2.64
C ILE A 36 13.23 -9.56 -4.03
N ARG A 37 12.99 -10.37 -5.06
CA ARG A 37 12.87 -9.88 -6.44
C ARG A 37 11.40 -9.68 -6.75
N LEU A 38 11.05 -8.46 -7.12
CA LEU A 38 9.70 -8.06 -7.50
C LEU A 38 9.71 -7.80 -9.01
N GLY A 39 8.55 -7.90 -9.67
CA GLY A 39 8.47 -7.64 -11.12
C GLY A 39 8.95 -6.23 -11.51
N TRP A 40 8.89 -5.30 -10.57
CA TRP A 40 9.27 -3.90 -10.72
C TRP A 40 10.61 -3.54 -10.06
N GLY A 41 11.32 -4.46 -9.42
CA GLY A 41 12.55 -4.12 -8.70
C GLY A 41 13.06 -5.17 -7.73
N LYS A 42 13.85 -4.73 -6.76
CA LYS A 42 14.32 -5.54 -5.64
C LYS A 42 14.04 -4.84 -4.33
N LEU A 43 13.69 -5.62 -3.32
CA LEU A 43 13.49 -5.17 -1.94
C LEU A 43 14.51 -5.88 -1.05
N ASP A 44 15.29 -5.12 -0.28
CA ASP A 44 16.13 -5.61 0.81
C ASP A 44 15.59 -5.02 2.12
N LEU A 45 15.26 -5.88 3.09
CA LEU A 45 14.74 -5.51 4.41
C LEU A 45 15.84 -5.51 5.48
N GLY A 46 17.08 -5.74 5.09
CA GLY A 46 18.20 -5.93 6.00
C GLY A 46 18.23 -7.33 6.62
N ALA A 47 18.95 -7.44 7.73
CA ALA A 47 19.13 -8.71 8.42
C ALA A 47 17.83 -9.16 9.10
N GLY A 48 17.46 -10.42 8.87
CA GLY A 48 16.42 -11.11 9.61
C GLY A 48 16.86 -11.45 11.04
N ASP A 49 15.89 -11.68 11.93
CA ASP A 49 16.11 -12.13 13.31
C ASP A 49 16.69 -13.55 13.42
N ALA A 50 16.43 -14.41 12.43
CA ALA A 50 16.97 -15.75 12.33
C ALA A 50 17.58 -16.04 10.94
N PRO A 51 18.67 -16.84 10.85
CA PRO A 51 19.39 -17.04 9.60
C PRO A 51 18.68 -17.94 8.57
N ARG A 52 17.72 -18.78 9.00
CA ARG A 52 17.04 -19.75 8.13
C ARG A 52 15.56 -19.43 7.89
N HIS A 53 14.86 -19.01 8.92
CA HIS A 53 13.43 -18.70 8.88
C HIS A 53 13.19 -17.42 9.67
N PRO A 54 13.57 -16.25 9.12
CA PRO A 54 13.30 -15.00 9.80
C PRO A 54 11.81 -14.68 9.78
N GLU A 55 11.32 -14.27 10.94
CA GLU A 55 9.95 -13.78 11.13
C GLU A 55 9.92 -12.25 11.13
N SER A 56 11.08 -11.63 11.39
CA SER A 56 11.21 -10.18 11.40
C SER A 56 12.55 -9.69 10.85
N TRP A 57 12.59 -8.44 10.38
CA TRP A 57 13.78 -7.78 9.83
C TRP A 57 14.02 -6.42 10.47
N ARG A 58 15.28 -6.01 10.58
CA ARG A 58 15.64 -4.76 11.29
C ARG A 58 15.81 -3.54 10.40
N GLY A 59 15.67 -3.69 9.09
CA GLY A 59 16.04 -2.65 8.15
C GLY A 59 17.57 -2.49 8.01
N PRO A 60 18.02 -1.46 7.27
CA PRO A 60 17.20 -0.49 6.56
C PRO A 60 16.44 -1.13 5.38
N ILE A 61 15.38 -0.48 4.93
CA ILE A 61 14.64 -0.89 3.73
C ILE A 61 15.31 -0.26 2.52
N VAL A 62 15.76 -1.09 1.59
CA VAL A 62 16.36 -0.67 0.32
C VAL A 62 15.50 -1.15 -0.83
N LEU A 63 15.05 -0.21 -1.66
CA LEU A 63 14.34 -0.52 -2.89
C LEU A 63 15.21 -0.17 -4.08
N THR A 64 15.44 -1.14 -4.96
CA THR A 64 16.24 -0.98 -6.19
C THR A 64 15.37 -1.15 -7.41
N GLN A 65 15.38 -0.16 -8.30
CA GLN A 65 14.67 -0.16 -9.57
C GLN A 65 15.44 -0.96 -10.65
N PRO A 66 14.79 -1.37 -11.75
CA PRO A 66 15.44 -2.15 -12.81
C PRO A 66 16.59 -1.41 -13.49
N GLY A 67 16.54 -0.07 -13.52
CA GLY A 67 17.59 0.81 -14.04
C GLY A 67 18.78 1.05 -13.09
N GLY A 68 18.81 0.41 -11.91
CA GLY A 68 19.89 0.53 -10.94
C GLY A 68 19.76 1.70 -9.96
N GLY A 69 18.80 2.62 -10.17
CA GLY A 69 18.41 3.59 -9.16
C GLY A 69 17.91 2.91 -7.89
N TYR A 70 18.22 3.45 -6.72
CA TYR A 70 17.76 2.92 -5.46
C TYR A 70 17.38 4.02 -4.48
N CYS A 71 16.51 3.68 -3.53
CA CYS A 71 16.23 4.50 -2.37
C CYS A 71 16.39 3.68 -1.10
N VAL A 72 16.61 4.37 0.01
CA VAL A 72 16.77 3.78 1.34
C VAL A 72 15.86 4.51 2.30
N THR A 73 15.19 3.79 3.17
CA THR A 73 14.50 4.35 4.33
C THR A 73 14.74 3.47 5.55
N ASP A 74 14.74 4.10 6.72
CA ASP A 74 14.79 3.43 8.00
C ASP A 74 13.57 3.87 8.79
N LEU A 75 12.78 2.90 9.25
CA LEU A 75 11.58 3.16 10.03
C LEU A 75 11.84 3.22 11.54
N HIS A 76 13.12 3.11 11.93
CA HIS A 76 13.71 3.30 13.26
C HIS A 76 13.05 2.49 14.40
N ALA A 77 13.88 1.76 15.15
CA ALA A 77 13.55 1.04 16.39
C ALA A 77 12.49 -0.09 16.32
N SER A 78 11.79 -0.24 15.19
CA SER A 78 10.77 -1.28 15.02
C SER A 78 11.24 -2.39 14.08
N GLN A 79 10.91 -3.62 14.44
CA GLN A 79 11.12 -4.79 13.60
C GLN A 79 10.04 -4.84 12.53
N ILE A 80 10.42 -5.07 11.27
CA ILE A 80 9.49 -5.28 10.16
C ILE A 80 8.97 -6.71 10.28
N GLU A 81 7.65 -6.88 10.25
CA GLU A 81 6.98 -8.18 10.36
C GLU A 81 6.30 -8.57 9.04
N ARG A 82 6.01 -9.87 8.90
CA ARG A 82 5.05 -10.37 7.90
C ARG A 82 3.61 -9.98 8.31
N PRO A 83 2.66 -9.93 7.36
CA PRO A 83 2.84 -9.99 5.91
C PRO A 83 3.32 -8.64 5.32
N LEU A 84 3.90 -8.71 4.11
CA LEU A 84 4.26 -7.55 3.29
C LEU A 84 3.39 -7.55 2.04
N TYR A 85 2.98 -6.37 1.58
CA TYR A 85 2.17 -6.25 0.37
C TYR A 85 2.73 -5.21 -0.59
N THR A 86 2.52 -5.40 -1.89
CA THR A 86 2.84 -4.40 -2.90
C THR A 86 1.84 -4.42 -4.05
N ASP A 87 1.51 -3.25 -4.59
CA ASP A 87 0.73 -3.05 -5.81
C ASP A 87 1.62 -2.66 -7.01
N GLY A 88 2.94 -2.72 -6.85
CA GLY A 88 3.91 -2.27 -7.85
C GLY A 88 4.35 -0.82 -7.72
N GLN A 89 3.56 0.04 -7.08
CA GLN A 89 3.85 1.47 -6.87
C GLN A 89 4.14 1.78 -5.40
N ASN A 90 3.53 1.01 -4.51
CA ASN A 90 3.54 1.15 -3.08
C ASN A 90 4.02 -0.16 -2.43
N LEU A 91 4.71 -0.03 -1.30
CA LEU A 91 5.05 -1.13 -0.41
C LEU A 91 4.35 -0.89 0.92
N MET A 92 3.45 -1.80 1.29
CA MET A 92 2.82 -1.80 2.61
C MET A 92 3.52 -2.82 3.51
N LEU A 93 3.90 -2.38 4.70
CA LEU A 93 4.59 -3.20 5.66
C LEU A 93 4.07 -2.93 7.08
N THR A 94 4.18 -3.94 7.93
CA THR A 94 3.90 -3.82 9.35
C THR A 94 5.21 -3.77 10.11
N THR A 95 5.29 -2.88 11.09
CA THR A 95 6.39 -2.86 12.05
C THR A 95 5.87 -3.14 13.46
N TYR A 96 6.71 -3.74 14.29
CA TYR A 96 6.47 -4.01 15.71
C TYR A 96 7.57 -3.39 16.55
N SER A 97 7.19 -2.57 17.53
CA SER A 97 8.11 -1.98 18.49
C SER A 97 8.22 -2.89 19.71
N THR A 98 9.44 -3.31 20.03
CA THR A 98 9.73 -4.12 21.23
C THR A 98 9.68 -3.32 22.53
N VAL A 99 9.54 -1.99 22.45
CA VAL A 99 9.53 -1.09 23.62
C VAL A 99 8.14 -1.01 24.23
N ASP A 100 7.12 -0.80 23.40
CA ASP A 100 5.72 -0.67 23.81
C ASP A 100 4.85 -1.87 23.41
N GLY A 101 5.38 -2.79 22.60
CA GLY A 101 4.66 -3.97 22.14
C GLY A 101 3.56 -3.67 21.11
N LEU A 102 3.61 -2.50 20.47
CA LEU A 102 2.61 -2.06 19.51
C LEU A 102 3.09 -2.16 18.07
N ARG A 103 2.12 -2.28 17.16
CA ARG A 103 2.33 -2.32 15.72
C ARG A 103 2.01 -0.98 15.07
N SER A 104 2.62 -0.74 13.92
CA SER A 104 2.25 0.33 12.99
C SER A 104 2.37 -0.17 11.56
N VAL A 105 1.39 0.16 10.72
CA VAL A 105 1.46 -0.07 9.28
C VAL A 105 2.01 1.17 8.61
N PHE A 106 2.94 0.97 7.69
CA PHE A 106 3.48 2.00 6.82
C PHE A 106 3.17 1.65 5.37
N ILE A 107 2.82 2.66 4.58
CA ILE A 107 2.79 2.56 3.12
C ILE A 107 3.87 3.47 2.57
N LEU A 108 4.79 2.90 1.81
CA LEU A 108 5.95 3.58 1.23
C LEU A 108 5.79 3.68 -0.28
N SER A 109 6.25 4.77 -0.87
CA SER A 109 6.44 4.86 -2.32
C SER A 109 7.59 3.94 -2.74
N ALA A 110 7.33 3.04 -3.68
CA ALA A 110 8.32 2.10 -4.19
C ALA A 110 9.49 2.79 -4.92
N ALA A 111 9.22 3.96 -5.50
CA ALA A 111 10.19 4.73 -6.26
C ALA A 111 11.12 5.60 -5.40
N THR A 112 10.65 6.05 -4.23
CA THR A 112 11.35 7.06 -3.43
C THR A 112 11.59 6.66 -1.97
N CYS A 113 11.03 5.53 -1.52
CA CYS A 113 11.05 5.06 -0.14
C CYS A 113 10.41 6.04 0.85
N ARG A 114 9.71 7.08 0.36
CA ARG A 114 9.00 8.04 1.20
C ARG A 114 7.79 7.36 1.82
N VAL A 115 7.57 7.62 3.10
CA VAL A 115 6.33 7.26 3.80
C VAL A 115 5.20 8.10 3.20
N LEU A 116 4.24 7.43 2.56
CA LEU A 116 3.02 8.04 2.03
C LEU A 116 1.93 8.07 3.10
N TRP A 117 1.93 7.05 3.97
CA TRP A 117 0.97 6.94 5.06
C TRP A 117 1.55 6.10 6.21
N LYS A 118 1.15 6.44 7.44
CA LYS A 118 1.47 5.70 8.67
C LYS A 118 0.21 5.58 9.51
N SER A 119 -0.07 4.37 10.01
CA SER A 119 -1.18 4.15 10.95
C SER A 119 -0.88 4.73 12.34
N PRO A 120 -1.92 5.04 13.14
CA PRO A 120 -1.79 5.03 14.59
C PRO A 120 -1.25 3.68 15.09
N ALA A 121 -0.64 3.67 16.28
CA ALA A 121 -0.18 2.44 16.90
C ALA A 121 -1.37 1.54 17.30
N PHE A 122 -1.25 0.23 17.10
CA PHE A 122 -2.35 -0.71 17.35
C PHE A 122 -1.87 -2.09 17.83
N SER A 123 -2.81 -2.92 18.27
CA SER A 123 -2.62 -4.34 18.55
C SER A 123 -3.54 -5.20 17.69
N GLY A 124 -3.15 -6.46 17.47
CA GLY A 124 -3.89 -7.41 16.62
C GLY A 124 -3.31 -7.55 15.21
N HIS A 125 -4.04 -8.30 14.37
CA HIS A 125 -3.60 -8.69 13.04
C HIS A 125 -3.89 -7.64 11.97
N VAL A 126 -3.11 -7.68 10.89
CA VAL A 126 -3.33 -6.89 9.67
C VAL A 126 -3.97 -7.78 8.62
N VAL A 127 -5.08 -7.31 8.04
CA VAL A 127 -5.75 -7.95 6.90
C VAL A 127 -5.99 -6.89 5.84
N LEU A 128 -5.51 -7.17 4.62
CA LEU A 128 -5.66 -6.28 3.47
C LEU A 128 -6.57 -6.96 2.44
N THR A 129 -7.56 -6.21 1.95
CA THR A 129 -8.38 -6.55 0.79
C THR A 129 -8.15 -5.53 -0.31
N ALA A 130 -8.82 -5.70 -1.45
CA ALA A 130 -8.71 -4.76 -2.56
C ALA A 130 -9.27 -3.34 -2.26
N ASP A 131 -10.04 -3.20 -1.18
CA ASP A 131 -10.77 -1.98 -0.83
C ASP A 131 -10.62 -1.57 0.64
N THR A 132 -10.07 -2.43 1.50
CA THR A 132 -9.93 -2.14 2.92
C THR A 132 -8.62 -2.62 3.52
N LEU A 133 -8.13 -1.86 4.50
CA LEU A 133 -7.05 -2.23 5.41
C LEU A 133 -7.64 -2.36 6.81
N ARG A 134 -7.64 -3.57 7.37
CA ARG A 134 -8.04 -3.82 8.76
C ARG A 134 -6.81 -4.04 9.63
N MET A 135 -6.74 -3.29 10.72
CA MET A 135 -5.68 -3.35 11.74
C MET A 135 -6.33 -3.58 13.10
N GLY A 136 -6.21 -4.79 13.62
CA GLY A 136 -6.96 -5.21 14.81
C GLY A 136 -8.47 -5.09 14.61
N HIS A 137 -9.09 -4.17 15.34
CA HIS A 137 -10.54 -3.89 15.29
C HIS A 137 -10.90 -2.67 14.42
N THR A 138 -9.91 -1.94 13.90
CA THR A 138 -10.13 -0.75 13.09
C THR A 138 -10.01 -1.09 11.61
N THR A 139 -10.99 -0.68 10.81
CA THR A 139 -10.98 -0.85 9.36
C THR A 139 -10.91 0.51 8.69
N TRP A 140 -10.01 0.63 7.71
CA TRP A 140 -9.81 1.80 6.88
C TRP A 140 -10.18 1.46 5.44
N LYS A 141 -10.93 2.34 4.78
CA LYS A 141 -11.22 2.20 3.36
C LYS A 141 -10.02 2.68 2.55
N LEU A 142 -9.66 1.96 1.49
CA LEU A 142 -8.64 2.39 0.54
C LEU A 142 -9.27 3.32 -0.50
N GLY A 143 -8.59 4.45 -0.73
CA GLY A 143 -9.00 5.42 -1.73
C GLY A 143 -8.42 5.16 -3.11
N PRO A 144 -8.64 6.07 -4.08
CA PRO A 144 -8.23 5.90 -5.48
C PRO A 144 -6.72 5.73 -5.69
N HIS A 145 -5.90 6.14 -4.71
CA HIS A 145 -4.45 6.00 -4.74
C HIS A 145 -3.94 4.80 -3.93
N CYS A 146 -4.83 3.90 -3.52
CA CYS A 146 -4.51 2.73 -2.71
C CYS A 146 -3.84 3.05 -1.38
N LEU A 147 -4.26 4.19 -0.82
CA LEU A 147 -3.93 4.66 0.52
C LEU A 147 -5.22 4.73 1.35
N PRO A 148 -5.14 4.49 2.66
CA PRO A 148 -6.26 4.72 3.58
C PRO A 148 -6.86 6.13 3.46
N GLU A 149 -8.19 6.21 3.37
CA GLU A 149 -8.95 7.46 3.41
C GLU A 149 -9.17 7.87 4.87
N GLY A 150 -8.62 9.02 5.29
CA GLY A 150 -8.80 9.59 6.62
C GLY A 150 -7.50 10.18 7.19
N ASP A 151 -7.62 11.27 7.95
CA ASP A 151 -6.47 12.09 8.33
C ASP A 151 -5.46 11.38 9.22
N VAL A 152 -4.19 11.64 8.89
CA VAL A 152 -3.04 11.60 9.79
C VAL A 152 -3.29 12.70 10.84
N HIS A 153 -3.76 12.31 12.04
CA HIS A 153 -3.81 13.22 13.18
C HIS A 153 -2.42 13.49 13.74
#